data_AF-W7WFS6-F1
#
_entry.id   AF-W7WFS6-F1
#
_cell.length_a   1.000
_cell.length_b   1.000
_cell.length_c   1.000
_cell.angle_alpha   90.00
_cell.angle_beta   90.00
_cell.angle_gamma   90.00
#
_symmetry.space_group_name_H-M   'P 1'
#
loop_
_entity.id
_entity.type
_entity.pdbx_description
1 polymer ?
#
loop_
_entity_poly.entity_id
_entity_poly.type
_entity_poly.pdbx_seq_one_letter_code
_entity_poly.pdbx_strand_id
1 'polypeptide(L)'
;MTHLRKHLSWVLVAIVGAFALATIALQRGEAISALWVVVAALCVYLIAYRYYSLFLATKVLGLDPNRQTPAHRHNDGLDYVPTNKYVLYGHHFAAIAGAVRWSARYWPHRWATCRACCGCWPAWCSPARCRTSSCCSSPRGATAVRSASW
;
A
#
# COMPACT_ATOMS: atom_id res chain seq x y z
N MET A 1 -26.35 7.61 -25.45
CA MET A 1 -25.30 6.73 -26.02
C MET A 1 -23.89 6.91 -25.40
N THR A 2 -23.57 8.01 -24.70
CA THR A 2 -22.22 8.26 -24.16
C THR A 2 -21.95 7.68 -22.76
N HIS A 3 -22.97 7.53 -21.91
CA HIS A 3 -22.82 6.94 -20.56
C HIS A 3 -22.52 5.45 -20.59
N LEU A 4 -23.20 4.70 -21.47
CA LEU A 4 -23.03 3.24 -21.58
C LEU A 4 -21.61 2.86 -22.03
N ARG A 5 -21.04 3.62 -22.98
CA ARG A 5 -19.66 3.43 -23.46
C ARG A 5 -18.61 3.66 -22.38
N LYS A 6 -18.86 4.60 -21.45
CA LYS A 6 -17.99 4.89 -20.29
C LYS A 6 -18.04 3.77 -19.26
N HIS A 7 -19.20 3.16 -19.03
CA HIS A 7 -19.30 2.00 -18.12
C HIS A 7 -18.69 0.75 -18.74
N LEU A 8 -18.81 0.56 -20.06
CA LEU A 8 -18.24 -0.58 -20.79
C LEU A 8 -16.70 -0.65 -20.65
N SER A 9 -16.01 0.49 -20.70
CA SER A 9 -14.56 0.54 -20.47
C SER A 9 -14.16 0.06 -19.05
N TRP A 10 -14.97 0.34 -18.03
CA TRP A 10 -14.68 -0.11 -16.66
C TRP A 10 -14.99 -1.59 -16.46
N VAL A 11 -16.00 -2.12 -17.16
CA VAL A 11 -16.28 -3.56 -17.20
C VAL A 11 -15.11 -4.31 -17.83
N LEU A 12 -14.54 -3.79 -18.92
CA LEU A 12 -13.37 -4.40 -19.56
C LEU A 12 -12.15 -4.42 -18.63
N VAL A 13 -11.88 -3.33 -17.91
CA VAL A 13 -10.81 -3.27 -16.90
C VAL A 13 -11.05 -4.28 -15.76
N ALA A 14 -12.30 -4.45 -15.32
CA ALA A 14 -12.65 -5.43 -14.30
C ALA A 14 -12.44 -6.87 -14.77
N ILE A 15 -12.80 -7.18 -16.02
CA ILE A 15 -12.58 -8.49 -16.64
C ILE A 15 -11.08 -8.80 -16.74
N VAL A 16 -10.28 -7.83 -17.19
CA VAL A 16 -8.81 -7.99 -17.27
C VAL A 16 -8.20 -8.22 -15.88
N GLY A 17 -8.65 -7.47 -14.86
CA GLY A 17 -8.21 -7.67 -13.48
C GLY A 17 -8.59 -9.04 -12.92
N ALA A 18 -9.83 -9.49 -13.17
CA ALA A 18 -10.30 -10.81 -12.74
C ALA A 18 -9.52 -11.94 -13.43
N PHE A 19 -9.23 -11.78 -14.72
CA PHE A 19 -8.42 -12.73 -15.48
C PHE A 19 -6.99 -12.80 -14.94
N ALA A 20 -6.36 -11.66 -14.67
CA ALA A 20 -5.02 -11.61 -14.09
C ALA A 20 -4.96 -12.24 -12.68
N LEU A 21 -5.99 -12.06 -11.85
CA LEU A 21 -6.08 -12.73 -10.55
C LEU A 21 -6.32 -14.24 -10.71
N ALA A 22 -7.12 -14.65 -11.69
CA ALA A 22 -7.37 -16.05 -11.98
C ALA A 22 -6.11 -16.78 -12.47
N THR A 23 -5.29 -16.15 -13.32
CA THR A 23 -4.01 -16.76 -13.76
C THR A 23 -3.04 -16.96 -12.60
N ILE A 24 -2.93 -15.99 -11.69
CA ILE A 24 -2.13 -16.11 -10.45
C ILE A 24 -2.63 -17.27 -9.58
N ALA A 25 -3.95 -17.45 -9.46
CA ALA A 25 -4.54 -18.48 -8.61
C ALA A 25 -4.43 -19.91 -9.17
N LEU A 26 -4.46 -20.04 -10.51
CA LEU A 26 -4.46 -21.34 -11.20
C LEU A 26 -3.05 -21.86 -11.49
N GLN A 27 -2.04 -21.00 -11.59
CA GLN A 27 -0.64 -21.42 -11.78
C GLN A 27 -0.04 -21.91 -10.46
N ARG A 28 -0.30 -23.19 -10.12
CA ARG A 28 0.36 -23.89 -9.00
C ARG A 28 1.52 -24.73 -9.53
N GLY A 29 2.75 -24.27 -9.32
CA GLY A 29 3.96 -25.06 -9.61
C GLY A 29 5.00 -24.37 -10.50
N GLU A 30 4.68 -23.22 -11.11
CA GLU A 30 5.63 -22.42 -11.91
C GLU A 30 5.89 -21.05 -11.26
N ALA A 31 7.02 -20.43 -11.62
CA ALA A 31 7.34 -19.07 -11.18
C ALA A 31 6.35 -18.07 -11.82
N ILE A 32 5.47 -17.50 -11.00
CA ILE A 32 4.50 -16.50 -11.44
C ILE A 32 5.25 -15.22 -11.85
N SER A 33 5.06 -14.78 -13.09
CA SER A 33 5.62 -13.52 -13.57
C SER A 33 5.07 -12.34 -12.77
N ALA A 34 5.97 -11.49 -12.25
CA ALA A 34 5.62 -10.27 -11.50
C ALA A 34 4.67 -9.34 -12.29
N LEU A 35 4.68 -9.42 -13.62
CA LEU A 35 3.78 -8.68 -14.49
C LEU A 35 2.30 -8.92 -14.13
N TRP A 36 1.90 -10.16 -13.87
CA TRP A 36 0.51 -10.50 -13.55
C TRP A 36 0.04 -9.82 -12.25
N VAL A 37 0.92 -9.79 -11.25
CA VAL A 37 0.63 -9.14 -9.96
C VAL A 37 0.47 -7.63 -10.15
N VAL A 38 1.35 -7.00 -10.93
CA VAL A 38 1.29 -5.56 -11.22
C VAL A 38 0.02 -5.21 -12.00
N VAL A 39 -0.32 -6.00 -13.02
CA VAL A 39 -1.54 -5.79 -13.82
C VAL A 39 -2.79 -5.95 -12.96
N ALA A 40 -2.86 -6.97 -12.11
CA ALA A 40 -3.96 -7.18 -11.18
C ALA A 40 -4.10 -5.99 -10.20
N ALA A 41 -2.98 -5.56 -9.60
CA ALA A 41 -2.95 -4.42 -8.68
C ALA A 41 -3.42 -3.12 -9.35
N LEU A 42 -2.95 -2.83 -10.58
CA LEU A 42 -3.36 -1.66 -11.34
C LEU A 42 -4.85 -1.69 -11.69
N CYS A 43 -5.39 -2.84 -12.14
CA CYS A 43 -6.81 -2.95 -12.46
C CYS A 43 -7.68 -2.70 -11.23
N VAL A 44 -7.35 -3.32 -10.09
CA VAL A 44 -8.07 -3.11 -8.82
C VAL A 44 -7.95 -1.65 -8.37
N TYR A 45 -6.75 -1.06 -8.44
CA TYR A 45 -6.52 0.33 -8.03
C TYR A 45 -7.32 1.32 -8.88
N LEU A 46 -7.39 1.13 -10.20
CA LEU A 46 -8.14 2.02 -11.10
C LEU A 46 -9.65 1.97 -10.81
N ILE A 47 -10.20 0.78 -10.60
CA ILE A 47 -11.62 0.59 -10.26
C ILE A 47 -11.92 1.23 -8.91
N ALA A 48 -11.10 0.93 -7.89
CA ALA A 48 -11.23 1.52 -6.56
C ALA A 48 -11.14 3.04 -6.64
N TYR A 49 -10.14 3.59 -7.32
CA TYR A 49 -9.98 5.03 -7.50
C TYR A 49 -11.22 5.65 -8.12
N ARG A 50 -11.83 5.06 -9.17
CA ARG A 50 -12.99 5.67 -9.83
C ARG A 50 -14.27 5.65 -9.00
N TYR A 51 -14.60 4.52 -8.38
CA TYR A 51 -15.87 4.35 -7.67
C TYR A 51 -15.78 4.85 -6.23
N TYR A 52 -14.69 4.54 -5.54
CA TYR A 52 -14.50 4.95 -4.16
C TYR A 52 -14.25 6.46 -4.04
N SER A 53 -13.44 7.07 -4.93
CA SER A 53 -13.23 8.52 -4.86
C SER A 53 -14.52 9.31 -5.12
N LEU A 54 -15.38 8.83 -6.02
CA LEU A 54 -16.66 9.49 -6.30
C LEU A 54 -17.62 9.36 -5.12
N PHE A 55 -17.66 8.19 -4.47
CA PHE A 55 -18.42 8.00 -3.25
C PHE A 55 -17.93 8.93 -2.13
N LEU A 56 -16.62 9.03 -1.92
CA LEU A 56 -16.03 9.96 -0.95
C LEU A 56 -16.38 11.42 -1.27
N ALA A 57 -16.20 11.83 -2.53
CA ALA A 57 -16.45 13.19 -2.97
C ALA A 57 -17.92 13.61 -2.77
N THR A 58 -18.86 12.73 -3.06
CA THR A 58 -20.29 13.08 -3.12
C THR A 58 -21.05 12.75 -1.84
N LYS A 59 -20.75 11.63 -1.19
CA LYS A 59 -21.52 11.13 -0.02
C LYS A 59 -20.89 11.47 1.31
N VAL A 60 -19.56 11.45 1.39
CA VAL A 60 -18.84 11.67 2.66
C VAL A 60 -18.44 13.14 2.81
N LEU A 61 -17.76 13.69 1.81
CA LEU A 61 -17.18 15.04 1.86
C LEU A 61 -18.13 16.13 1.33
N GLY A 62 -19.10 15.76 0.48
CA GLY A 62 -20.05 16.73 -0.10
C GLY A 62 -19.35 17.88 -0.82
N LEU A 63 -18.37 17.57 -1.69
CA LEU A 63 -17.56 18.56 -2.39
C LEU A 63 -18.43 19.40 -3.34
N ASP A 64 -18.68 20.64 -2.96
CA ASP A 64 -19.36 21.64 -3.78
C ASP A 64 -18.32 22.65 -4.33
N PRO A 65 -18.12 22.72 -5.66
CA PRO A 65 -17.16 23.66 -6.26
C PRO A 65 -17.57 25.13 -6.09
N ASN A 66 -18.84 25.42 -5.81
CA ASN A 66 -19.33 26.79 -5.59
C ASN A 66 -19.14 27.25 -4.13
N ARG A 67 -18.83 26.32 -3.22
CA ARG A 67 -18.62 26.64 -1.81
C ARG A 67 -17.25 27.27 -1.61
N GLN A 68 -17.22 28.57 -1.35
CA GLN A 68 -15.98 29.26 -0.98
C GLN A 68 -15.29 28.59 0.20
N THR A 69 -13.97 28.41 0.09
CA THR A 69 -13.13 27.86 1.15
C THR A 69 -13.00 28.87 2.30
N PRO A 70 -12.80 28.40 3.54
CA PRO A 70 -12.67 29.29 4.70
C PRO A 70 -11.48 30.26 4.57
N ALA A 71 -10.43 29.88 3.84
CA ALA A 71 -9.30 30.75 3.49
C ALA A 71 -9.71 32.04 2.73
N HIS A 72 -10.84 32.02 2.02
CA HIS A 72 -11.38 33.21 1.36
C HIS A 72 -12.48 33.91 2.17
N ARG A 73 -13.29 33.17 2.97
CA ARG A 73 -14.35 33.79 3.79
C ARG A 73 -13.84 34.52 5.03
N HIS A 74 -12.80 33.99 5.68
CA HIS A 74 -12.30 34.48 6.96
C HIS A 74 -10.83 34.90 6.82
N ASN A 75 -10.48 35.60 5.74
CA ASN A 75 -9.10 35.97 5.38
C ASN A 75 -8.48 36.95 6.40
N ASP A 76 -8.01 36.41 7.52
CA ASP A 76 -7.50 37.13 8.69
C ASP A 76 -5.99 37.38 8.65
N GLY A 77 -5.28 36.80 7.69
CA GLY A 77 -3.82 36.97 7.55
C GLY A 77 -2.99 36.12 8.52
N LEU A 78 -3.61 35.33 9.39
CA LEU A 78 -2.96 34.54 10.45
C LEU A 78 -3.29 33.05 10.30
N ASP A 79 -4.56 32.67 10.44
CA ASP A 79 -5.03 31.27 10.36
C ASP A 79 -5.60 30.93 8.97
N TYR A 80 -6.11 31.93 8.25
CA TYR A 80 -6.78 31.78 6.97
C TYR A 80 -6.16 32.73 5.95
N VAL A 81 -5.26 32.20 5.12
CA VAL A 81 -4.61 32.95 4.04
C VAL A 81 -4.82 32.23 2.71
N PRO A 82 -5.34 32.92 1.67
CA PRO A 82 -5.55 32.31 0.36
C PRO A 82 -4.20 31.93 -0.26
N THR A 83 -3.93 30.63 -0.29
CA THR A 83 -2.67 30.06 -0.78
C THR A 83 -2.90 29.36 -2.12
N ASN A 84 -1.87 29.34 -2.98
CA ASN A 84 -1.94 28.64 -4.25
C ASN A 84 -2.22 27.14 -4.07
N LYS A 85 -3.26 26.62 -4.75
CA LYS A 85 -3.68 25.21 -4.73
C LYS A 85 -2.58 24.19 -4.99
N TYR A 86 -1.58 24.52 -5.83
CA TYR A 86 -0.48 23.62 -6.15
C TYR A 86 0.47 23.40 -4.96
N VAL A 87 0.70 24.44 -4.16
CA VAL A 87 1.55 24.38 -2.96
C VAL A 87 0.87 23.57 -1.87
N LEU A 88 -0.43 23.79 -1.66
CA LEU A 88 -1.23 23.04 -0.69
C LEU A 88 -1.28 21.55 -1.03
N TYR A 89 -1.50 21.21 -2.31
CA TYR A 89 -1.45 19.82 -2.78
C TYR A 89 -0.08 19.17 -2.53
N GLY A 90 1.01 19.89 -2.80
CA GLY A 90 2.37 19.43 -2.53
C GLY A 90 2.61 19.09 -1.06
N HIS A 91 2.14 19.93 -0.14
CA HIS A 91 2.25 19.68 1.30
C HIS A 91 1.46 18.43 1.73
N HIS A 92 0.21 18.28 1.26
CA HIS A 92 -0.59 17.10 1.57
C HIS A 92 0.01 15.81 0.98
N PHE A 93 0.51 15.86 -0.26
CA PHE A 93 1.17 14.73 -0.89
C PHE A 93 2.45 14.33 -0.14
N ALA A 94 3.28 15.31 0.23
CA ALA A 94 4.49 15.08 1.01
C ALA A 94 4.20 14.43 2.37
N ALA A 95 3.12 14.83 3.04
CA ALA A 95 2.69 14.22 4.30
C ALA A 95 2.29 12.74 4.14
N ILE A 96 1.52 12.40 3.09
CA ILE A 96 1.11 11.01 2.81
C ILE A 96 2.32 10.15 2.41
N ALA A 97 3.20 10.68 1.55
CA ALA A 97 4.41 9.98 1.13
C ALA A 97 5.39 9.78 2.31
N GLY A 98 5.47 10.74 3.25
CA GLY A 98 6.27 10.63 4.46
C GLY A 98 5.81 9.52 5.40
N ALA A 99 4.51 9.20 5.45
CA ALA A 99 3.98 8.11 6.27
C ALA A 99 4.53 6.73 5.86
N VAL A 100 4.85 6.52 4.59
CA VAL A 100 5.46 5.27 4.11
C VAL A 100 6.90 5.07 4.63
N ARG A 101 7.57 6.16 5.04
CA ARG A 101 8.88 6.09 5.71
C ARG A 101 8.75 5.67 7.18
N TRP A 102 7.60 5.86 7.81
CA TRP A 102 7.37 5.43 9.20
C TRP A 102 7.21 3.92 9.32
N SER A 103 6.50 3.23 8.43
CA SER A 103 6.37 1.77 8.49
C SER A 103 7.72 1.04 8.34
N ALA A 104 8.64 1.59 7.55
CA ALA A 104 10.01 1.08 7.44
C ALA A 104 10.83 1.25 8.74
N ARG A 105 10.49 2.23 9.58
CA ARG A 105 11.17 2.50 10.88
C ARG A 105 10.59 1.69 12.05
N TYR A 106 9.36 1.16 11.95
CA TYR A 106 8.78 0.23 12.94
C TYR A 106 9.04 -1.25 12.62
N TRP A 107 9.49 -1.57 11.41
CA TRP A 107 9.90 -2.91 11.01
C TRP A 107 11.38 -3.34 11.30
N PRO A 108 12.31 -2.59 11.93
CA PRO A 108 13.73 -2.93 11.82
C PRO A 108 14.37 -3.58 13.06
N HIS A 109 13.66 -4.34 13.89
CA HIS A 109 14.33 -5.02 15.03
C HIS A 109 14.28 -6.54 15.06
N ARG A 110 13.40 -7.21 14.31
CA ARG A 110 13.43 -8.68 14.17
C ARG A 110 14.19 -9.19 12.95
N TRP A 111 14.37 -8.35 11.92
CA TRP A 111 14.85 -8.78 10.60
C TRP A 111 16.33 -8.49 10.35
N ALA A 112 16.92 -7.50 11.02
CA ALA A 112 18.31 -7.11 10.84
C ALA A 112 19.29 -8.13 11.46
N THR A 113 18.98 -8.66 12.64
CA THR A 113 19.80 -9.66 13.34
C THR A 113 19.88 -10.98 12.59
N CYS A 114 18.79 -11.41 11.94
CA CYS A 114 18.77 -12.67 11.19
C CYS A 114 19.57 -12.56 9.87
N ARG A 115 19.48 -11.41 9.18
CA ARG A 115 20.25 -11.14 7.95
C ARG A 115 21.76 -11.07 8.23
N ALA A 116 22.15 -10.51 9.38
CA ALA A 116 23.55 -10.45 9.81
C ALA A 116 24.11 -11.80 10.27
N CYS A 117 23.34 -12.63 11.01
CA CYS A 117 23.82 -13.95 11.46
C CYS A 117 23.86 -14.99 10.32
N CYS A 118 22.90 -15.00 9.38
CA CYS A 118 22.72 -16.15 8.48
C CYS A 118 23.04 -15.87 7.00
N GLY A 119 23.25 -14.61 6.59
CA GLY A 119 23.52 -14.25 5.18
C GLY A 119 22.41 -14.63 4.18
N CYS A 120 21.28 -15.15 4.65
CA CYS A 120 20.19 -15.66 3.83
C CYS A 120 19.05 -14.64 3.75
N TRP A 121 18.49 -14.44 2.55
CA TRP A 121 17.24 -13.72 2.36
C TRP A 121 16.04 -14.55 2.89
N PRO A 122 14.97 -13.92 3.39
CA PRO A 122 13.91 -14.62 4.14
C PRO A 122 13.18 -15.73 3.37
N ALA A 123 13.15 -15.66 2.02
CA ALA A 123 12.49 -16.67 1.20
C ALA A 123 13.27 -18.01 1.11
N TRP A 124 14.51 -18.06 1.60
CA TRP A 124 15.42 -19.22 1.47
C TRP A 124 15.97 -19.70 2.83
N CYS A 125 15.32 -19.35 3.94
CA CYS A 125 15.67 -19.87 5.26
C CYS A 125 15.08 -21.27 5.47
N SER A 126 15.81 -22.32 5.11
CA SER A 126 15.46 -23.69 5.50
C SER A 126 15.70 -23.90 7.01
N PRO A 127 14.75 -24.48 7.77
CA PRO A 127 14.88 -24.73 9.22
C PRO A 127 16.13 -25.53 9.60
N ALA A 128 16.64 -26.35 8.69
CA ALA A 128 17.82 -27.18 8.87
C ALA A 128 19.13 -26.36 8.99
N ARG A 129 19.21 -25.17 8.36
CA ARG A 129 20.44 -24.36 8.31
C ARG A 129 20.62 -23.45 9.54
N CYS A 130 19.54 -23.15 10.28
CA CYS A 130 19.62 -22.36 11.51
C CYS A 130 20.17 -23.16 12.71
N ARG A 131 19.96 -24.49 12.74
CA ARG A 131 20.32 -25.33 13.89
C ARG A 131 21.83 -25.56 14.05
N THR A 132 22.62 -25.31 13.00
CA THR A 132 24.09 -25.44 12.99
C THR A 132 24.81 -24.11 13.22
N SER A 133 24.10 -22.98 13.21
CA SER A 133 24.69 -21.68 13.49
C SER A 133 24.79 -21.42 14.98
N SER A 134 25.99 -21.06 15.44
CA SER A 134 26.35 -20.75 16.82
C SER A 134 25.58 -19.56 17.45
N CYS A 135 24.64 -18.91 16.73
CA CYS A 135 23.78 -17.85 17.28
C CYS A 135 22.71 -18.39 18.26
N CYS A 136 22.41 -19.71 18.28
CA CYS A 136 21.41 -20.29 19.20
C CYS A 136 21.90 -20.58 20.63
N SER A 137 23.21 -20.48 20.90
CA SER A 137 23.80 -20.78 22.22
C SER A 137 23.87 -19.57 23.17
N SER A 138 23.46 -18.37 22.73
CA SER A 138 23.37 -17.22 23.63
C SER A 138 22.12 -17.33 24.52
N PRO A 139 22.21 -17.09 25.84
CA PRO A 139 21.10 -17.27 26.79
C PRO A 139 19.85 -16.40 26.49
N ARG A 140 19.95 -15.42 25.58
CA ARG A 140 18.81 -14.61 25.08
C ARG A 140 18.01 -15.26 23.94
N GLY A 141 18.49 -16.36 23.35
CA GLY A 141 17.81 -17.06 22.25
C GLY A 141 16.76 -18.08 22.69
N ALA A 142 16.90 -18.63 23.92
CA ALA A 142 16.01 -19.68 24.41
C ALA A 142 14.59 -19.19 24.75
N THR A 143 14.42 -17.91 25.09
CA THR A 143 13.11 -17.30 25.39
C THR A 143 12.29 -17.01 24.12
N ALA A 144 12.90 -16.92 22.94
CA ALA A 144 12.20 -16.59 21.71
C ALA A 144 11.34 -17.74 21.16
N VAL A 145 11.74 -19.00 21.37
CA VAL A 145 11.01 -20.17 20.84
C VAL A 145 9.67 -20.39 21.57
N ARG A 146 9.55 -19.98 22.83
CA ARG A 146 8.36 -20.24 23.66
C ARG A 146 7.18 -19.29 23.40
N SER A 147 7.34 -18.29 22.54
CA SER A 147 6.31 -17.27 22.25
C SER A 147 5.65 -17.43 20.88
N ALA A 148 6.02 -18.46 20.11
CA ALA A 148 5.48 -18.75 18.78
C ALA A 148 4.44 -19.90 18.80
N SER A 149 3.80 -20.15 19.94
CA SER A 149 2.77 -21.18 20.12
C SER A 149 1.42 -20.64 20.60
N TRP A 150 1.10 -19.38 20.27
CA TRP A 150 -0.24 -18.81 20.38
C TRP A 150 -0.61 -18.13 19.08
#